data_AF-A0A5C8HL26-F1
#
_entry.id   AF-A0A5C8HL26-F1
#
_cell.length_a   1.000
_cell.length_b   1.000
_cell.length_c   1.000
_cell.angle_alpha   90.00
_cell.angle_beta   90.00
_cell.angle_gamma   90.00
#
_symmetry.space_group_name_H-M   'P 1'
#
loop_
_entity.id
_entity.type
_entity.pdbx_description
1 polymer ?
#
loop_
_entity_poly.entity_id
_entity_poly.type
_entity_poly.pdbx_seq_one_letter_code
_entity_poly.pdbx_strand_id
1 'polypeptide(L)'
;MSAYERDEIGAVMVLMALRQLLRATPEPDDGQVVDEVDDVISALVRDIHLSEEEVDQSWKMGGSEWLTALGLKLWPGEEMVRIVSRAKLLS
;
A
#
# COMPACT_ATOMS: atom_id res chain seq x y z
N MET A 1 12.01 10.47 15.61
CA MET A 1 11.98 9.74 14.33
C MET A 1 13.28 9.94 13.56
N SER A 2 14.13 8.91 13.56
CA SER A 2 15.37 8.82 12.80
C SER A 2 15.08 8.78 11.29
N ALA A 3 16.12 8.88 10.45
CA ALA A 3 15.97 8.68 9.01
C ALA A 3 15.60 7.23 8.69
N TYR A 4 16.17 6.30 9.44
CA TYR A 4 15.91 4.86 9.33
C TYR A 4 14.44 4.52 9.62
N GLU A 5 13.88 5.01 10.72
CA GLU A 5 12.46 4.82 11.06
C GLU A 5 11.51 5.43 10.01
N ARG A 6 11.91 6.54 9.36
CA ARG A 6 11.16 7.15 8.25
C ARG A 6 11.13 6.26 7.01
N ASP A 7 12.27 5.66 6.68
CA ASP A 7 12.38 4.76 5.53
C ASP A 7 11.56 3.49 5.74
N GLU A 8 11.55 2.96 6.97
CA GLU A 8 10.75 1.79 7.36
C GLU A 8 9.24 2.05 7.30
N ILE A 9 8.77 3.19 7.84
CA ILE A 9 7.37 3.61 7.70
C ILE A 9 7.02 3.79 6.22
N GLY A 10 7.91 4.39 5.43
CA GLY A 10 7.74 4.53 3.99
C GLY A 10 7.54 3.19 3.28
N ALA A 11 8.32 2.17 3.65
CA ALA A 11 8.18 0.83 3.12
C ALA A 11 6.81 0.20 3.45
N VAL A 12 6.33 0.36 4.69
CA VAL A 12 4.96 -0.07 5.07
C VAL A 12 3.91 0.62 4.20
N MET A 13 4.03 1.94 4.00
CA MET A 13 3.08 2.69 3.18
C MET A 13 3.05 2.24 1.72
N VAL A 14 4.21 1.96 1.13
CA VAL A 14 4.33 1.43 -0.24
C VAL A 14 3.64 0.07 -0.35
N LEU A 15 3.85 -0.83 0.60
CA LEU A 15 3.23 -2.16 0.60
C LEU A 15 1.72 -2.08 0.80
N MET A 16 1.24 -1.22 1.71
CA MET A 16 -0.20 -0.98 1.89
C MET A 16 -0.85 -0.44 0.62
N ALA A 17 -0.19 0.46 -0.09
CA ALA A 17 -0.66 0.96 -1.38
C ALA A 17 -0.68 -0.14 -2.45
N LEU A 18 0.37 -0.97 -2.52
CA LEU A 18 0.41 -2.12 -3.42
C LEU A 18 -0.75 -3.09 -3.15
N ARG A 19 -1.00 -3.45 -1.89
CA ARG A 19 -2.14 -4.28 -1.49
C ARG A 19 -3.47 -3.74 -2.00
N GLN A 20 -3.74 -2.45 -1.80
CA GLN A 20 -4.99 -1.83 -2.23
C GLN A 20 -5.14 -1.81 -3.75
N LEU A 21 -4.04 -1.60 -4.48
CA LEU A 21 -4.04 -1.67 -5.94
C LEU A 21 -4.32 -3.09 -6.42
N LEU A 22 -3.68 -4.11 -5.84
CA LEU A 22 -3.91 -5.52 -6.16
C LEU A 22 -5.39 -5.89 -5.93
N ARG A 23 -5.97 -5.53 -4.79
CA ARG A 23 -7.40 -5.74 -4.50
C ARG A 23 -8.34 -5.00 -5.46
N ALA A 24 -7.88 -3.90 -6.04
CA ALA A 24 -8.63 -3.09 -7.00
C ALA A 24 -8.50 -3.56 -8.45
N THR A 25 -7.58 -4.49 -8.76
CA THR A 25 -7.46 -5.07 -10.10
C THR A 25 -8.66 -5.96 -10.42
N PRO A 26 -9.17 -5.96 -11.68
CA PRO A 26 -10.35 -6.73 -12.07
C PRO A 26 -10.12 -8.25 -12.15
N GLU A 27 -8.87 -8.70 -12.29
CA GLU A 27 -8.46 -10.10 -12.20
C GLU A 27 -7.41 -10.22 -11.09
N PRO A 28 -7.82 -10.19 -9.81
CA PRO A 28 -6.88 -10.40 -8.72
C PRO A 28 -6.32 -11.82 -8.83
N ASP A 29 -5.00 -11.93 -8.88
CA ASP A 29 -4.24 -13.17 -8.80
C ASP A 29 -4.71 -13.97 -7.57
N ASP A 30 -5.53 -15.03 -7.77
CA ASP A 30 -6.12 -16.03 -6.84
C ASP A 30 -6.30 -15.71 -5.33
N GLY A 31 -6.30 -14.44 -4.92
CA GLY A 31 -6.14 -14.01 -3.53
C GLY A 31 -4.71 -14.15 -2.97
N GLN A 32 -3.92 -15.11 -3.48
CA GLN A 32 -2.64 -15.51 -2.89
C GLN A 32 -1.62 -14.35 -2.79
N VAL A 33 -1.46 -13.54 -3.83
CA VAL A 33 -0.49 -12.43 -3.80
C VAL A 33 -0.91 -11.32 -2.85
N VAL A 34 -2.22 -11.10 -2.69
CA VAL A 34 -2.73 -10.12 -1.72
C VAL A 34 -2.42 -10.58 -0.29
N ASP A 35 -2.64 -11.86 0.00
CA ASP A 35 -2.37 -12.47 1.30
C ASP A 35 -0.87 -12.44 1.63
N GLU A 36 0.00 -12.75 0.66
CA GLU A 36 1.45 -12.66 0.82
C GLU A 36 1.91 -11.22 1.13
N VAL A 37 1.31 -10.21 0.49
CA VAL A 37 1.60 -8.81 0.79
C VAL A 37 1.11 -8.42 2.19
N ASP A 38 -0.07 -8.89 2.61
CA ASP A 38 -0.60 -8.66 3.95
C ASP A 38 0.28 -9.28 5.05
N ASP A 39 0.83 -10.47 4.81
CA ASP A 39 1.78 -11.13 5.71
C ASP A 39 3.09 -10.31 5.85
N VAL A 40 3.62 -9.80 4.74
CA VAL A 40 4.83 -8.95 4.75
C VAL A 40 4.59 -7.63 5.47
N ILE A 41 3.44 -6.98 5.26
CA ILE A 41 3.07 -5.76 6.00
C ILE A 41 3.03 -6.06 7.50
N SER A 42 2.35 -7.14 7.88
CA SER A 42 2.20 -7.53 9.29
C SER A 42 3.55 -7.85 9.96
N ALA A 43 4.44 -8.53 9.25
CA ALA A 43 5.80 -8.79 9.72
C ALA A 43 6.59 -7.49 9.90
N LEU A 44 6.55 -6.59 8.92
CA LEU A 44 7.30 -5.33 8.95
C LEU A 44 6.81 -4.42 10.08
N VAL A 45 5.50 -4.21 10.21
CA VAL A 45 4.88 -3.41 11.29
C VAL A 45 5.30 -3.93 12.67
N ARG A 46 5.34 -5.25 12.86
CA ARG A 46 5.80 -5.86 14.11
C ARG A 46 7.29 -5.61 14.37
N ASP A 47 8.14 -5.80 13.36
CA ASP A 47 9.59 -5.68 13.52
C ASP A 47 10.01 -4.24 13.87
N ILE A 48 9.32 -3.24 13.32
CA ILE A 48 9.61 -1.82 13.56
C ILE A 48 8.75 -1.20 14.67
N HIS A 49 7.94 -2.03 15.35
CA HIS A 49 7.12 -1.66 16.50
C HIS A 49 6.13 -0.51 16.24
N LEU A 50 5.57 -0.42 15.04
CA LEU A 50 4.53 0.57 14.74
C LEU A 50 3.19 0.20 15.39
N SER A 51 2.56 1.16 16.02
CA SER A 51 1.17 1.05 16.46
C SER A 51 0.19 1.20 15.31
N GLU A 52 -1.02 0.65 15.47
CA GLU A 52 -2.11 0.84 14.50
C GLU A 52 -2.42 2.33 14.24
N GLU A 53 -2.32 3.16 15.29
CA GLU A 53 -2.53 4.62 15.17
C GLU A 53 -1.45 5.27 14.30
N GLU A 54 -0.17 4.91 14.48
CA GLU A 54 0.91 5.46 13.66
C GLU A 54 0.80 5.03 12.19
N VAL A 55 0.37 3.79 11.94
CA VAL A 55 0.10 3.29 10.59
C VAL A 55 -1.04 4.07 9.94
N ASP A 56 -2.16 4.26 10.64
CA ASP A 56 -3.32 5.01 10.16
C ASP A 56 -2.99 6.51 9.93
N GLN A 57 -2.26 7.14 10.85
CA GLN A 57 -1.82 8.53 10.68
C GLN A 57 -0.86 8.67 9.49
N SER A 58 0.11 7.76 9.34
CA SER A 58 1.04 7.76 8.20
C SER A 58 0.29 7.58 6.88
N TRP A 59 -0.71 6.70 6.87
CA TRP A 59 -1.56 6.48 5.70
C TRP A 59 -2.34 7.75 5.31
N LYS A 60 -2.93 8.44 6.30
CA LYS A 60 -3.65 9.71 6.09
C LYS A 60 -2.74 10.84 5.62
N MET A 61 -1.50 10.89 6.08
CA MET A 61 -0.56 11.97 5.78
C MET A 61 0.14 11.85 4.41
N GLY A 62 0.10 10.68 3.76
CA GLY A 62 0.76 10.51 2.46
C GLY A 62 0.61 9.13 1.81
N GLY A 63 0.01 8.15 2.49
CA GLY A 63 -0.22 6.81 1.95
C GLY A 63 -1.00 6.79 0.63
N SER A 64 -1.97 7.69 0.47
CA SER A 64 -2.78 7.78 -0.75
C SER A 64 -2.01 8.26 -1.99
N GLU A 65 -0.87 8.94 -1.82
CA GLU A 65 -0.01 9.38 -2.93
C GLU A 65 0.70 8.20 -3.58
N TRP A 66 1.08 7.20 -2.77
CA TRP A 66 1.68 5.96 -3.22
C TRP A 66 0.76 5.15 -4.14
N LEU A 67 -0.57 5.21 -3.94
CA LEU A 67 -1.53 4.57 -4.86
C LEU A 67 -1.36 5.10 -6.29
N THR A 68 -1.23 6.42 -6.43
CA THR A 68 -1.08 7.07 -7.73
C THR A 68 0.29 6.77 -8.33
N ALA A 69 1.36 6.89 -7.52
CA ALA A 69 2.73 6.66 -7.98
C ALA A 69 2.97 5.20 -8.43
N LEU A 70 2.52 4.23 -7.64
CA LEU A 70 2.61 2.80 -7.98
C LEU A 70 1.66 2.46 -9.13
N GLY A 71 0.43 2.99 -9.12
CA GLY A 71 -0.53 2.80 -10.20
C GLY A 71 0.02 3.23 -11.56
N LEU A 72 0.64 4.41 -11.64
CA LEU A 72 1.32 4.91 -12.84
C LEU A 72 2.43 3.99 -13.33
N LYS A 73 3.16 3.34 -12.40
CA LYS A 73 4.31 2.51 -12.73
C LYS A 73 3.93 1.10 -13.17
N LEU A 74 2.92 0.51 -12.52
CA LEU A 74 2.55 -0.89 -12.68
C LEU A 74 1.47 -1.10 -13.74
N TRP A 75 0.54 -0.14 -13.92
CA TRP A 75 -0.57 -0.23 -14.89
C TRP A 75 -0.66 1.03 -15.74
N PRO A 76 0.29 1.30 -16.65
CA PRO A 76 0.28 2.52 -17.44
C PRO A 76 -0.98 2.64 -18.33
N GLY A 77 -1.50 3.86 -18.50
CA GLY A 77 -2.62 4.16 -19.41
C GLY A 77 -3.98 4.35 -18.71
N GLU A 78 -5.07 4.13 -19.44
CA GLU A 78 -6.44 4.34 -18.92
C GLU A 78 -6.80 3.38 -17.78
N GLU A 79 -6.19 2.19 -17.78
CA GLU A 79 -6.35 1.20 -16.73
C GLU A 79 -5.84 1.69 -15.37
N MET A 80 -4.78 2.51 -15.35
CA MET A 80 -4.29 3.20 -14.15
C MET A 80 -5.41 3.94 -13.45
N VAL A 81 -6.12 4.80 -14.19
CA VAL A 81 -7.13 5.71 -13.63
C VAL A 81 -8.25 4.88 -12.99
N ARG A 82 -8.67 3.81 -13.66
CA ARG A 82 -9.70 2.89 -13.16
C ARG A 82 -9.25 2.17 -11.88
N ILE A 83 -8.06 1.56 -11.87
CA ILE A 83 -7.55 0.79 -10.73
C ILE A 83 -7.31 1.70 -9.53
N VAL A 84 -6.62 2.83 -9.72
CA VAL A 84 -6.32 3.79 -8.65
C VAL A 84 -7.60 4.36 -8.05
N SER A 85 -8.59 4.70 -8.89
CA SER A 85 -9.88 5.21 -8.41
C SER A 85 -10.62 4.16 -7.56
N ARG A 86 -10.60 2.89 -7.98
CA ARG A 86 -11.17 1.79 -7.18
C ARG A 86 -10.40 1.58 -5.87
N ALA A 87 -9.07 1.59 -5.90
CA ALA A 87 -8.24 1.41 -4.71
C ALA A 87 -8.50 2.50 -3.65
N LYS A 88 -8.68 3.76 -4.08
CA LYS A 88 -9.03 4.87 -3.19
C LYS A 88 -10.40 4.71 -2.50
N LEU A 89 -11.34 3.97 -3.10
CA LEU A 89 -12.64 3.67 -2.51
C LEU A 89 -12.58 2.53 -1.48
N LEU A 90 -11.52 1.71 -1.51
CA LEU A 90 -11.28 0.61 -0.58
C LEU A 90 -10.40 1.01 0.62
N SER A 91 -9.93 2.26 0.64
CA SER A 91 -8.93 2.80 1.58
C SER A 91 -9.55 3.64 2.68
#